data_AF-A0A1G0AB72-F1
#
_entry.id   AF-A0A1G0AB72-F1
#
_cell.length_a   1.000
_cell.length_b   1.000
_cell.length_c   1.000
_cell.angle_alpha   90.00
_cell.angle_beta   90.00
_cell.angle_gamma   90.00
#
_symmetry.space_group_name_H-M   'P 1'
#
loop_
_entity.id
_entity.type
_entity.pdbx_description
1 polymer ?
#
loop_
_entity_poly.entity_id
_entity_poly.type
_entity_poly.pdbx_seq_one_letter_code
_entity_poly.pdbx_strand_id
1 'polypeptide(L)' 'MPNLARSIVRKSLRAQPDEPILITASPHTVDLATDVAVEAYRAGAAAAAVLFWCGLFRYSSVFRVPRDAPK' A
#
# COMPACT_ATOMS: atom_id res chain seq x y z
N MET A 1 8.41 4.74 17.62
CA MET A 1 7.73 3.42 17.67
C MET A 1 7.92 2.73 16.32
N PRO A 2 8.20 1.42 16.24
CA PRO A 2 8.33 0.76 14.94
C PRO A 2 6.97 0.85 14.22
N ASN A 3 6.95 1.56 13.09
CA ASN A 3 5.72 1.86 12.37
C ASN A 3 5.08 0.54 11.91
N LEU A 4 3.84 0.26 12.31
CA LEU A 4 3.14 -1.00 12.02
C LEU A 4 3.19 -1.35 10.52
N ALA A 5 2.98 -0.33 9.68
CA ALA A 5 3.12 -0.41 8.23
C ALA A 5 4.47 -0.97 7.76
N ARG A 6 5.57 -0.51 8.37
CA ARG A 6 6.92 -1.00 8.05
C ARG A 6 7.09 -2.47 8.39
N SER A 7 6.50 -2.92 9.50
CA SER A 7 6.53 -4.33 9.90
C SER A 7 5.71 -5.19 8.93
N ILE A 8 4.53 -4.73 8.54
CA ILE A 8 3.68 -5.39 7.54
C ILE A 8 4.45 -5.57 6.23
N VAL A 9 5.03 -4.48 5.69
CA VAL A 9 5.71 -4.51 4.39
C VAL A 9 6.98 -5.35 4.43
N ARG A 10 7.87 -5.14 5.41
CA ARG A 10 9.21 -5.73 5.40
C ARG A 10 9.30 -7.11 6.03
N LYS A 11 8.48 -7.41 7.04
CA LYS A 11 8.57 -8.68 7.79
C LYS A 11 7.50 -9.67 7.37
N SER A 12 6.26 -9.20 7.21
CA SER A 12 5.12 -10.07 6.89
C SER A 12 5.00 -10.31 5.39
N LEU A 13 4.83 -9.25 4.59
CA LEU A 13 4.73 -9.33 3.13
C LEU A 13 6.09 -9.61 2.48
N ARG A 14 7.18 -9.13 3.09
CA ARG A 14 8.55 -9.23 2.56
C ARG A 14 8.65 -8.74 1.11
N ALA A 15 7.97 -7.61 0.87
CA ALA A 15 7.85 -6.98 -0.43
C ALA A 15 9.20 -6.90 -1.13
N GLN A 16 9.25 -7.41 -2.36
CA GLN A 16 10.42 -7.30 -3.23
C GLN A 16 10.32 -6.05 -4.11
N PRO A 17 11.48 -5.51 -4.57
CA PRO A 17 11.49 -4.52 -5.63
C PRO A 17 10.72 -5.01 -6.86
N ASP A 18 10.00 -4.10 -7.51
CA ASP A 18 9.15 -4.34 -8.68
C ASP A 18 7.96 -5.30 -8.46
N GLU A 19 7.69 -5.73 -7.23
CA GLU A 19 6.54 -6.58 -6.91
C GLU A 19 5.24 -5.75 -6.89
N PRO A 20 4.16 -6.20 -7.56
CA PRO A 20 2.86 -5.55 -7.44
C PRO A 20 2.19 -5.93 -6.11
N ILE A 21 1.72 -4.93 -5.35
CA ILE A 21 1.07 -5.13 -4.06
C ILE A 21 -0.37 -4.64 -4.11
N LEU A 22 -1.31 -5.52 -3.77
CA LEU A 22 -2.72 -5.18 -3.64
C LEU A 22 -3.06 -5.00 -2.15
N ILE A 23 -3.60 -3.84 -1.79
CA ILE A 23 -4.04 -3.51 -0.43
C ILE A 23 -5.55 -3.39 -0.46
N THR A 24 -6.23 -4.24 0.29
CA THR A 24 -7.68 -4.13 0.54
C THR A 24 -7.88 -3.59 1.95
N ALA A 25 -8.72 -2.57 2.10
CA ALA A 25 -8.91 -1.89 3.37
C ALA A 25 -10.39 -1.60 3.63
N SER A 26 -10.76 -1.67 4.91
CA SER A 26 -12.02 -1.14 5.38
C SER A 26 -11.95 0.39 5.44
N PRO A 27 -13.08 1.12 5.33
CA PRO A 27 -13.09 2.59 5.36
C PRO A 27 -12.52 3.17 6.66
N HIS A 28 -12.68 2.45 7.78
CA HIS A 28 -12.14 2.86 9.08
C HIS A 28 -10.65 2.51 9.26
N THR A 29 -10.00 1.92 8.25
CA THR A 29 -8.56 1.58 8.28
C THR A 29 -7.79 2.23 7.12
N VAL A 30 -8.35 3.28 6.50
CA VAL A 30 -7.75 3.97 5.34
C VAL A 30 -6.37 4.54 5.66
N ASP A 31 -6.20 5.11 6.85
CA ASP A 31 -4.93 5.70 7.27
C ASP A 31 -3.82 4.66 7.31
N LEU A 32 -4.08 3.50 7.94
CA LEU A 32 -3.12 2.39 7.97
C LEU A 32 -2.84 1.83 6.57
N ALA A 33 -3.86 1.71 5.73
CA ALA A 33 -3.69 1.24 4.35
C ALA A 33 -2.82 2.19 3.52
N THR A 34 -2.95 3.49 3.76
CA THR A 34 -2.13 4.54 3.14
C THR A 34 -0.69 4.43 3.61
N ASP A 35 -0.46 4.28 4.92
CA ASP A 35 0.89 4.09 5.48
C ASP A 35 1.57 2.83 4.92
N VAL A 36 0.82 1.73 4.77
CA VAL A 36 1.32 0.49 4.17
C VAL A 36 1.67 0.71 2.70
N ALA A 37 0.85 1.45 1.94
CA ALA A 37 1.14 1.77 0.55
C ALA A 37 2.42 2.62 0.41
N VAL A 38 2.62 3.60 1.29
CA VAL A 38 3.82 4.43 1.32
C VAL A 38 5.07 3.60 1.68
N GLU A 39 4.98 2.72 2.67
CA GLU A 39 6.10 1.84 3.02
C GLU A 39 6.41 0.80 1.93
N ALA A 40 5.38 0.28 1.24
CA ALA A 40 5.53 -0.61 0.09
C ALA A 40 6.25 0.10 -1.06
N TYR A 41 5.89 1.35 -1.34
CA TYR A 41 6.60 2.18 -2.30
C TYR A 41 8.07 2.40 -1.91
N ARG A 42 8.35 2.73 -0.63
CA ARG A 42 9.73 2.85 -0.12
C ARG A 42 10.53 1.54 -0.18
N ALA A 43 9.86 0.40 -0.20
CA ALA A 43 10.48 -0.91 -0.38
C ALA A 43 10.77 -1.24 -1.86
N GLY A 44 10.29 -0.41 -2.80
CA GLY A 44 10.54 -0.55 -4.23
C GLY A 44 9.42 -1.27 -5.00
N ALA A 45 8.23 -1.44 -4.42
CA ALA A 45 7.10 -2.08 -5.11
C ALA A 45 6.70 -1.33 -6.40
N ALA A 46 6.40 -2.07 -7.47
CA ALA A 46 6.09 -1.49 -8.79
C ALA A 46 4.76 -0.73 -8.84
N ALA A 47 3.76 -1.19 -8.07
CA ALA A 47 2.45 -0.55 -7.98
C ALA A 47 1.74 -1.00 -6.70
N ALA A 48 1.15 -0.04 -5.98
CA ALA A 48 0.25 -0.31 -4.87
C ALA A 48 -1.18 0.08 -5.28
N ALA A 49 -2.09 -0.90 -5.35
CA ALA A 49 -3.51 -0.62 -5.57
C ALA A 49 -4.25 -0.70 -4.23
N VAL A 50 -4.96 0.37 -3.85
CA VAL A 50 -5.74 0.40 -2.61
C VAL A 50 -7.22 0.32 -2.95
N LEU A 51 -7.87 -0.76 -2.51
CA LEU A 51 -9.29 -1.02 -2.69
C LEU A 51 -10.01 -0.80 -1.37
N PHE A 52 -10.98 0.10 -1.36
CA PHE A 52 -11.83 0.35 -0.20
C PHE A 52 -13.13 -0.45 -0.31
N TRP A 53 -13.39 -1.26 0.70
CA TRP A 53 -14.61 -2.04 0.81
C TRP A 53 -15.52 -1.46 1.89
N CYS A 54 -16.44 -0.58 1.52
CA CYS A 54 -17.60 -0.29 2.34
C CYS A 54 -18.74 -1.16 1.82
N GLY A 55 -19.44 -1.92 2.68
CA GLY A 55 -20.37 -3.00 2.32
C GLY A 55 -21.55 -2.68 1.37
N LEU A 56 -21.58 -1.52 0.74
CA LEU A 56 -22.54 -1.09 -0.28
C LEU A 56 -21.90 -0.58 -1.60
N PHE A 57 -20.63 -0.16 -1.60
CA PHE A 57 -19.96 0.43 -2.78
C PHE A 57 -18.47 0.07 -2.83
N ARG A 58 -18.01 -0.42 -3.98
CA ARG A 58 -16.59 -0.70 -4.25
C ARG A 58 -15.93 0.57 -4.80
N TYR A 59 -15.14 1.24 -3.98
CA TYR A 59 -14.30 2.36 -4.43
C TYR A 59 -12.86 1.90 -4.57
N SER A 60 -12.32 2.00 -5.78
CA SER A 60 -10.92 1.66 -6.06
C SER A 60 -10.14 2.94 -6.37
N SER A 61 -9.13 3.24 -5.57
CA SER A 61 -8.12 4.24 -5.90
C SER A 61 -6.87 3.51 -6.38
N VAL A 62 -6.58 3.60 -7.67
CA VAL A 62 -5.34 3.08 -8.24
C VAL A 62 -4.29 4.17 -8.12
N PHE A 63 -3.36 4.03 -7.18
CA PHE A 63 -2.19 4.89 -7.11
C PHE A 63 -1.19 4.41 -8.16
N ARG A 64 -1.26 4.98 -9.36
CA ARG A 64 -0.25 4.77 -10.40
C ARG A 64 0.89 5.75 -10.14
N VAL A 65 1.98 5.26 -9.55
CA VAL A 65 3.13 6.10 -9.22
C VAL A 65 4.00 6.25 -10.47
N PRO A 66 4.31 7.49 -10.93
CA PRO A 66 5.23 7.70 -12.04
C PRO A 66 6.63 7.19 -11.68
N ARG A 67 7.30 6.51 -12.62
CA ARG A 67 8.66 5.95 -12.44
C ARG A 67 9.73 6.99 -12.08
N ASP A 68 9.43 8.28 -12.24
CA ASP A 68 10.39 9.40 -12.15
C ASP A 68 10.34 10.22 -10.86
N ALA A 69 9.73 9.73 -9.77
CA ALA A 69 9.81 10.43 -8.49
C ALA A 69 11.26 10.39 -7.96
N PRO A 70 11.89 11.56 -7.66
CA PRO A 70 13.28 11.62 -7.23
C PRO A 70 13.47 10.89 -5.89
N LYS A 71 14.55 10.10 -5.84
CA LYS A 71 14.99 9.28 -4.70
C LYS A 71 15.22 10.08 -3.42
#